data_AF-A0A349I0J7-F1
#
_entry.id   AF-A0A349I0J7-F1
#
_cell.length_a   1.000
_cell.length_b   1.000
_cell.length_c   1.000
_cell.angle_alpha   90.00
_cell.angle_beta   90.00
_cell.angle_gamma   90.00
#
_symmetry.space_group_name_H-M   'P 1'
#
loop_
_entity.id
_entity.type
_entity.pdbx_description
1 polymer ?
#
loop_
_entity_poly.entity_id
_entity_poly.type
_entity_poly.pdbx_seq_one_letter_code
_entity_poly.pdbx_strand_id
1 'polypeptide(L)'
;MAIVIEGEKKSVDWGFILGILSIVGIIGVAIVYLFFVNPETVQQLTTTPDQQRLSEFSKTKLRPEEILNSAEFQSLRTTATIPVPSEGEIGKVNPLLPQ
;
A
#
# COMPACT_ATOMS: atom_id res chain seq x y z
N MET A 1 33.25 -6.94 -71.70
CA MET A 1 33.55 -7.33 -70.30
C MET A 1 32.34 -6.94 -69.46
N ALA A 2 31.73 -7.88 -68.75
CA ALA A 2 30.61 -7.60 -67.85
C ALA A 2 31.06 -7.91 -66.43
N ILE A 3 30.99 -6.91 -65.55
CA ILE A 3 31.23 -7.06 -64.12
C ILE A 3 29.90 -7.48 -63.52
N VAL A 4 29.81 -8.75 -63.13
CA VAL A 4 28.67 -9.25 -62.35
C VAL A 4 28.94 -8.83 -60.91
N ILE A 5 28.17 -7.85 -60.43
CA ILE A 5 28.10 -7.54 -59.00
C ILE A 5 27.11 -8.54 -58.42
N GLU A 6 27.63 -9.69 -57.97
CA GLU A 6 26.90 -10.57 -57.06
C GLU A 6 26.69 -9.80 -55.77
N GLY A 7 25.54 -9.12 -55.67
CA GLY A 7 25.08 -8.56 -54.42
C GLY A 7 24.90 -9.72 -53.45
N GLU A 8 25.77 -9.80 -52.44
CA GLU A 8 25.61 -10.70 -51.30
C GLU A 8 24.24 -10.45 -50.68
N LYS A 9 23.27 -11.28 -51.06
CA LYS A 9 21.97 -11.35 -50.42
C LYS A 9 22.24 -12.02 -49.08
N LYS A 10 22.59 -11.21 -48.06
CA LYS A 10 22.78 -11.68 -46.70
C LYS A 10 21.50 -12.42 -46.29
N SER A 11 21.57 -13.75 -46.29
CA SER A 11 20.46 -14.59 -45.90
C SER A 11 20.20 -14.31 -44.43
N VAL A 12 19.01 -13.81 -44.13
CA VAL A 12 18.59 -13.62 -42.75
C VAL A 12 18.44 -15.01 -42.15
N ASP A 13 19.18 -15.28 -41.09
CA ASP A 13 19.06 -16.51 -40.32
C ASP A 13 17.76 -16.46 -39.51
N TRP A 14 16.69 -16.98 -40.10
CA TRP A 14 15.39 -17.11 -39.46
C TRP A 14 15.43 -18.00 -38.21
N GLY A 15 16.36 -18.95 -38.14
CA GLY A 15 16.58 -19.78 -36.95
C GLY A 15 17.11 -18.96 -35.78
N PHE A 16 18.06 -18.06 -36.04
CA PHE A 16 18.58 -17.13 -35.05
C PHE A 16 17.50 -16.18 -34.51
N ILE A 17 16.67 -15.62 -35.40
CA ILE A 17 15.56 -14.73 -35.02
C ILE A 17 14.54 -15.47 -34.16
N LEU A 18 14.15 -16.69 -34.57
CA LEU A 18 13.18 -17.49 -33.82
C LEU A 18 13.74 -17.91 -32.45
N GLY A 19 15.04 -18.20 -32.37
CA GLY A 19 15.73 -18.48 -31.11
C GLY A 19 15.66 -17.30 -30.14
N ILE A 20 15.98 -16.09 -30.61
CA ILE A 20 15.86 -14.87 -29.80
C ILE A 20 14.41 -14.65 -29.34
N LEU A 21 13.45 -14.78 -30.26
CA LEU A 21 12.04 -14.56 -29.94
C LEU A 21 11.54 -15.54 -28.86
N SER A 22 11.98 -16.80 -28.94
CA SER A 22 11.67 -17.83 -27.94
C SER A 22 12.22 -17.46 -26.56
N ILE A 23 13.49 -17.05 -26.48
CA ILE A 23 14.13 -16.65 -25.21
C ILE A 23 13.39 -15.45 -24.60
N VAL A 24 13.10 -14.41 -25.40
CA VAL A 24 12.36 -13.23 -24.94
C VAL A 24 10.97 -13.62 -24.46
N GLY A 25 10.29 -14.51 -25.17
CA GLY A 25 8.98 -15.04 -24.78
C GLY A 25 9.00 -15.76 -23.43
N ILE A 26 9.97 -16.65 -23.21
CA ILE A 26 10.12 -17.38 -21.94
C ILE A 26 10.35 -16.42 -20.78
N ILE A 27 11.25 -15.43 -20.96
CA ILE A 27 11.53 -14.42 -19.94
C ILE A 27 10.29 -13.59 -19.63
N GLY A 28 9.56 -13.15 -20.65
CA GLY A 28 8.32 -12.39 -20.48
C GLY A 28 7.26 -13.18 -19.71
N VAL A 29 7.04 -14.44 -20.07
CA VAL A 29 6.12 -15.33 -19.36
C VAL A 29 6.56 -15.55 -17.91
N ALA A 30 7.85 -15.74 -17.66
CA ALA A 30 8.37 -15.91 -16.30
C ALA A 30 8.13 -14.68 -15.42
N ILE A 31 8.34 -13.47 -15.94
CA ILE A 31 8.04 -12.22 -15.24
C ILE A 31 6.54 -12.14 -14.93
N VAL A 32 5.68 -12.32 -15.94
CA VAL A 32 4.23 -12.25 -15.71
C VAL A 32 3.79 -13.29 -14.67
N TYR A 33 4.31 -14.51 -14.76
CA TYR A 33 3.99 -15.57 -13.82
C TYR A 33 4.43 -15.24 -12.38
N LEU A 34 5.67 -14.80 -12.19
CA LEU A 34 6.22 -14.49 -10.87
C LEU A 34 5.51 -13.30 -10.20
N PHE A 35 5.15 -12.28 -10.97
CA PHE A 35 4.61 -11.04 -10.42
C PHE A 35 3.08 -11.01 -10.34
N PHE A 36 2.36 -11.74 -11.21
CA PHE A 36 0.90 -11.61 -11.32
C PHE A 36 0.11 -12.87 -10.98
N VAL A 37 0.69 -14.08 -11.09
CA VAL A 37 -0.06 -15.32 -10.84
C VAL A 37 -0.10 -15.68 -9.35
N ASN A 38 0.95 -15.36 -8.58
CA ASN A 38 1.01 -15.63 -7.15
C ASN A 38 1.42 -14.38 -6.33
N PRO A 39 0.55 -13.36 -6.22
CA PRO A 39 0.82 -12.17 -5.42
C PRO A 39 0.94 -12.48 -3.91
N GLU A 40 0.43 -13.62 -3.47
CA GLU A 40 0.50 -14.13 -2.10
C GLU A 40 1.96 -14.26 -1.62
N THR A 41 2.86 -14.73 -2.49
CA THR A 41 4.27 -14.98 -2.16
C THR A 41 5.05 -13.68 -1.93
N VAL A 42 4.78 -12.64 -2.73
CA VAL A 42 5.37 -11.31 -2.52
C VAL A 42 4.73 -10.56 -1.35
N GLN A 43 3.45 -10.79 -1.04
CA GLN A 43 2.81 -10.24 0.15
C GLN A 43 3.40 -10.83 1.44
N GLN A 44 3.73 -12.13 1.48
CA GLN A 44 4.43 -12.74 2.62
C GLN A 44 5.85 -12.17 2.84
N LEU A 45 6.55 -11.78 1.77
CA LEU A 45 7.89 -11.21 1.85
C LEU A 45 7.88 -9.71 2.20
N THR A 46 6.80 -8.99 1.88
CA THR A 46 6.69 -7.53 2.07
C THR A 46 6.01 -7.14 3.38
N THR A 47 5.24 -8.05 3.98
CA THR A 47 4.52 -7.76 5.23
C THR A 47 5.45 -7.93 6.42
N THR A 48 6.07 -6.82 6.85
CA THR A 48 6.76 -6.74 8.14
C THR A 48 5.75 -7.07 9.27
N PRO A 49 6.13 -7.74 10.37
CA PRO A 49 5.21 -8.10 11.46
C PRO A 49 4.33 -6.94 11.97
N ASP A 50 4.84 -5.71 11.90
CA ASP A 50 4.12 -4.49 12.29
C ASP A 50 2.95 -4.14 11.36
N GLN A 51 3.02 -4.46 10.07
CA GLN A 51 1.93 -4.21 9.12
C GLN A 51 0.76 -5.19 9.29
N GLN A 52 1.05 -6.44 9.67
CA GLN A 52 0.03 -7.43 10.05
C GLN A 52 -0.79 -6.96 11.26
N ARG A 53 -0.10 -6.46 12.30
CA ARG A 53 -0.75 -5.90 13.49
C ARG A 53 -1.63 -4.71 13.16
N LEU A 54 -1.19 -3.81 12.27
CA LEU A 54 -1.98 -2.65 11.88
C LEU A 54 -3.30 -3.04 11.18
N SER A 55 -3.28 -4.12 10.38
CA SER A 55 -4.50 -4.70 9.79
C SER A 55 -5.46 -5.25 10.85
N GLU A 56 -4.94 -5.89 11.90
CA GLU A 56 -5.75 -6.40 13.01
C GLU A 56 -6.38 -5.26 13.82
N PHE A 57 -5.63 -4.19 14.09
CA PHE A 57 -6.14 -2.97 14.73
C PHE A 57 -7.21 -2.25 13.90
N SER A 58 -7.14 -2.30 12.56
CA SER A 58 -8.18 -1.71 11.71
C SER A 58 -9.52 -2.46 11.78
N LYS A 59 -9.50 -3.73 12.22
CA LYS A 59 -10.68 -4.59 12.31
C LYS A 59 -11.33 -4.57 13.69
N THR A 60 -10.69 -3.97 14.69
CA THR A 60 -11.29 -3.79 16.02
C THR A 60 -12.46 -2.81 15.93
N LYS A 61 -13.69 -3.35 16.00
CA LYS A 61 -14.89 -2.55 16.20
C LYS A 61 -14.88 -2.01 17.61
N LEU A 62 -14.57 -0.73 17.77
CA LEU A 62 -14.72 -0.04 19.04
C LEU A 62 -16.18 -0.12 19.47
N ARG A 63 -16.42 -0.61 20.70
CA ARG A 63 -17.73 -0.68 21.35
C ARG A 63 -17.73 0.35 22.49
N PRO A 64 -18.05 1.63 22.21
CA PRO A 64 -17.95 2.69 23.21
C PRO A 64 -18.82 2.41 24.43
N GLU A 65 -19.96 1.74 24.20
CA GLU A 65 -20.91 1.32 25.24
C GLU A 65 -20.25 0.46 26.32
N GLU A 66 -19.29 -0.39 25.97
CA GLU A 66 -18.59 -1.25 26.93
C GLU A 66 -17.63 -0.44 27.83
N ILE A 67 -17.05 0.63 27.29
CA ILE A 67 -16.14 1.52 28.01
C ILE A 67 -16.94 2.47 28.92
N LEU A 68 -18.00 3.07 28.40
CA LEU A 68 -18.86 4.02 29.14
C LEU A 68 -19.60 3.35 30.31
N ASN A 69 -19.91 2.07 30.20
CA ASN A 69 -20.57 1.29 31.25
C ASN A 69 -19.58 0.56 32.18
N SER A 70 -18.28 0.68 31.96
CA SER A 70 -17.29 0.06 32.84
C SER A 70 -17.26 0.75 34.21
N ALA A 71 -17.12 -0.04 35.28
CA ALA A 71 -17.06 0.48 36.64
C ALA A 71 -15.86 1.41 36.85
N GLU A 72 -14.72 1.10 36.22
CA GLU A 72 -13.51 1.93 36.26
C GLU A 72 -13.77 3.31 35.64
N PHE A 73 -14.34 3.37 34.43
CA PHE A 73 -14.66 4.64 33.78
C PHE A 73 -15.67 5.47 34.58
N GLN A 74 -16.70 4.83 35.16
CA GLN A 74 -17.70 5.52 35.96
C GLN A 74 -17.13 6.08 37.26
N SER A 75 -16.25 5.34 37.95
CA SER A 75 -15.57 5.81 39.16
C SER A 75 -14.65 7.01 38.91
N LEU A 76 -14.02 7.08 37.74
CA LEU A 76 -13.18 8.21 37.34
C LEU A 76 -14.01 9.42 36.90
N ARG A 77 -15.18 9.20 36.29
CA ARG A 77 -16.09 10.26 35.87
C ARG A 77 -16.60 11.11 37.04
N THR A 78 -16.82 10.51 38.21
CA THR A 78 -17.26 11.22 39.42
C THR A 78 -16.13 11.90 40.17
N THR A 79 -14.88 11.49 39.94
CA THR A 79 -13.70 12.02 40.65
C THR A 79 -13.18 13.31 40.01
N ALA A 80 -13.47 13.54 38.73
CA ALA A 80 -13.15 14.79 38.05
C ALA A 80 -14.25 15.83 38.31
N THR A 81 -14.15 16.58 39.42
CA THR A 81 -14.80 17.89 39.53
C THR A 81 -14.15 18.81 38.49
N ILE A 82 -14.67 18.82 37.27
CA ILE A 82 -14.31 19.81 36.27
C ILE A 82 -15.05 21.09 36.70
N PRO A 83 -14.35 22.15 37.16
CA PRO A 83 -15.02 23.40 37.44
C PRO A 83 -15.68 23.86 36.15
N VAL A 84 -17.00 24.00 36.15
CA VAL A 84 -17.72 24.65 35.05
C VAL A 84 -17.26 26.11 35.11
N PRO A 85 -16.55 26.62 34.09
CA PRO A 85 -16.11 28.01 34.09
C PRO A 85 -17.35 28.90 34.16
N SER A 86 -17.32 29.88 35.06
CA SER A 86 -18.38 30.89 35.12
C SER A 86 -18.47 31.61 33.77
N GLU A 87 -19.67 32.02 33.35
CA GLU A 87 -19.94 32.63 32.03
C GLU A 87 -19.07 33.86 31.70
N GLY A 88 -18.33 34.40 32.67
CA GLY A 88 -17.40 35.52 32.50
C GLY A 88 -15.98 35.16 32.03
N GLU A 89 -15.59 33.88 31.98
CA GLU A 89 -14.23 33.44 31.61
C GLU A 89 -14.22 32.53 30.37
N ILE A 90 -15.12 32.78 29.42
CA ILE A 90 -15.20 32.03 28.16
C ILE A 90 -14.05 32.46 27.23
N GLY A 91 -12.87 31.88 27.45
CA GLY A 91 -11.81 31.74 26.45
C GLY A 91 -11.06 33.01 26.04
N LYS A 92 -9.88 32.81 25.43
CA LYS A 92 -9.13 33.86 24.76
C LYS A 92 -9.78 34.13 23.40
N VAL A 93 -10.03 35.40 23.08
CA VAL A 93 -10.56 35.83 21.77
C VAL A 93 -9.71 35.25 20.65
N ASN A 94 -10.35 34.58 19.68
CA ASN A 94 -9.67 33.93 18.56
C ASN A 94 -9.00 34.99 17.67
N PRO A 95 -7.65 35.05 17.60
CA PRO A 95 -6.93 36.07 16.85
C PRO A 95 -6.95 35.85 15.33
N LEU A 96 -7.57 34.77 14.86
CA LEU A 96 -7.70 34.43 13.44
C LEU A 96 -9.07 34.81 12.85
N LEU A 97 -9.96 35.38 13.67
CA LEU A 97 -11.16 36.02 13.14
C LEU A 97 -10.76 37.34 12.49
N PRO A 98 -11.16 37.62 11.23
CA PRO A 98 -10.96 38.93 10.64
C PRO A 98 -11.73 39.97 11.46
N GLN A 99 -11.03 41.04 11.82
CA GLN A 99 -11.60 42.23 12.46
C GLN A 99 -12.51 42.97 11.48
#